data_AF-A0A1G4EPT9-F1
#
_entry.id   AF-A0A1G4EPT9-F1
#
_cell.length_a   1.000
_cell.length_b   1.000
_cell.length_c   1.000
_cell.angle_alpha   90.00
_cell.angle_beta   90.00
_cell.angle_gamma   90.00
#
_symmetry.space_group_name_H-M   'P 1'
#
loop_
_entity.id
_entity.type
_entity.pdbx_description
1 polymer ?
#
loop_
_entity_poly.entity_id
_entity_poly.type
_entity_poly.pdbx_seq_one_letter_code
_entity_poly.pdbx_strand_id
1 'polypeptide(L)'
;MWNIKEEDLDKFRITCQGRLSPEGATGFMFGTIFYISIFMFIIFVGDLNYYNNFFDRTIVKTEIVLFSIQIIFLIIYLFPKACFKFQKLQTLIVLLYAFQLGTILFVVLIVSEMADN
;
A
#
# COMPACT_ATOMS: atom_id res chain seq x y z
N MET A 1 -28.37 -3.85 -21.35
CA MET A 1 -26.95 -3.54 -21.09
C MET A 1 -26.83 -2.02 -21.09
N TRP A 2 -26.49 -1.40 -19.96
CA TRP A 2 -26.56 0.06 -19.81
C TRP A 2 -25.52 0.74 -20.70
N ASN A 3 -25.96 1.67 -21.55
CA ASN A 3 -25.14 2.40 -22.52
C ASN A 3 -24.47 3.62 -21.87
N ILE A 4 -23.74 3.40 -20.77
CA ILE A 4 -23.02 4.46 -20.07
C ILE A 4 -21.63 4.55 -20.72
N LYS A 5 -21.36 5.66 -21.41
CA LYS A 5 -20.03 5.96 -21.97
C LYS A 5 -19.06 6.33 -20.84
N GLU A 6 -17.78 5.98 -20.99
CA GLU A 6 -16.70 6.27 -20.02
C GLU A 6 -16.56 7.76 -19.67
N GLU A 7 -17.12 8.66 -20.49
CA GLU A 7 -17.14 10.12 -20.27
C GLU A 7 -18.12 10.55 -19.16
N ASP A 8 -19.15 9.76 -18.86
CA ASP A 8 -20.11 10.01 -17.78
C ASP A 8 -19.63 9.34 -16.47
N LEU A 9 -18.49 9.79 -15.94
CA LEU A 9 -17.88 9.27 -14.70
C LEU A 9 -18.88 9.33 -13.52
N ASP A 10 -19.73 10.36 -13.50
CA ASP A 10 -20.77 10.55 -12.49
C ASP A 10 -21.87 9.48 -12.56
N LYS A 11 -22.30 9.06 -13.77
CA LYS A 11 -23.26 7.94 -13.89
C LYS A 11 -22.63 6.62 -13.48
N PHE A 12 -21.35 6.42 -13.76
CA PHE A 12 -20.61 5.26 -13.26
C PHE A 12 -20.51 5.26 -11.74
N ARG A 13 -20.27 6.42 -11.12
CA ARG A 13 -20.18 6.61 -9.68
C ARG A 13 -21.51 6.31 -8.98
N ILE A 14 -22.63 6.79 -9.53
CA ILE A 14 -23.99 6.49 -9.02
C ILE A 14 -24.30 5.00 -9.14
N THR A 15 -23.96 4.36 -10.27
CA THR A 15 -24.21 2.92 -10.50
C THR A 15 -23.38 2.03 -9.57
N CYS A 16 -22.18 2.48 -9.18
CA CYS A 16 -21.25 1.73 -8.33
C CYS A 16 -21.32 2.12 -6.83
N GLN A 17 -22.34 2.85 -6.37
CA GLN A 17 -22.47 3.32 -4.98
C GLN A 17 -22.37 2.21 -3.91
N GLY A 18 -22.77 0.98 -4.22
CA GLY A 18 -22.66 -0.17 -3.31
C GLY A 18 -21.31 -0.90 -3.30
N ARG A 19 -20.32 -0.42 -4.07
CA ARG A 19 -19.00 -1.06 -4.21
C ARG A 19 -17.91 -0.21 -3.56
N LEU A 20 -16.72 -0.78 -3.37
CA LEU A 20 -15.57 -0.06 -2.81
C LEU A 20 -15.34 1.24 -3.61
N SER A 21 -15.38 2.38 -2.92
CA SER A 21 -15.20 3.69 -3.53
C SER A 21 -13.77 3.81 -4.08
N PRO A 22 -13.59 4.02 -5.40
CA PRO A 22 -12.26 4.16 -5.99
C PRO A 22 -11.48 5.31 -5.38
N GLU A 23 -12.15 6.43 -5.10
CA GLU A 23 -11.57 7.62 -4.48
C GLU A 23 -11.10 7.34 -3.04
N GLY A 24 -11.91 6.62 -2.26
CA GLY A 24 -11.55 6.24 -0.89
C GLY A 24 -10.39 5.24 -0.85
N ALA A 25 -10.39 4.27 -1.76
CA ALA A 25 -9.31 3.29 -1.86
C ALA A 25 -7.99 3.91 -2.34
N THR A 26 -8.03 4.82 -3.32
CA THR A 26 -6.84 5.58 -3.73
C THR A 26 -6.32 6.46 -2.60
N GLY A 27 -7.21 7.13 -1.85
CA GLY A 27 -6.84 7.89 -0.66
C GLY A 27 -6.15 7.04 0.41
N PHE A 28 -6.69 5.84 0.68
CA PHE A 28 -6.08 4.87 1.59
C PHE A 28 -4.69 4.43 1.12
N MET A 29 -4.52 4.15 -0.18
CA MET A 29 -3.22 3.77 -0.75
C MET A 29 -2.19 4.88 -0.57
N PHE A 30 -2.55 6.13 -0.88
CA PHE A 30 -1.67 7.28 -0.67
C PHE A 30 -1.27 7.46 0.80
N GLY A 31 -2.25 7.42 1.71
CA GLY A 31 -1.97 7.58 3.14
C GLY A 31 -1.07 6.49 3.69
N THR A 32 -1.30 5.24 3.28
CA THR A 32 -0.49 4.08 3.68
C THR A 32 0.94 4.19 3.18
N ILE A 33 1.15 4.54 1.90
CA ILE A 33 2.49 4.73 1.33
C ILE A 33 3.22 5.85 2.06
N PHE A 34 2.56 6.98 2.31
CA PHE A 34 3.17 8.10 3.02
C PHE A 34 3.62 7.70 4.43
N TYR A 35 2.76 6.99 5.17
CA TYR A 35 3.07 6.49 6.51
C TYR A 35 4.24 5.49 6.50
N ILE A 36 4.19 4.47 5.64
CA ILE A 36 5.24 3.44 5.54
C ILE A 36 6.57 4.05 5.07
N SER A 37 6.54 5.07 4.22
CA SER A 37 7.75 5.74 3.74
C SER A 37 8.61 6.33 4.86
N ILE A 38 7.99 6.79 5.96
CA ILE A 38 8.71 7.31 7.13
C ILE A 38 9.55 6.19 7.76
N PHE A 39 8.98 5.01 7.96
CA PHE A 39 9.70 3.87 8.53
C PHE A 39 10.73 3.29 7.57
N MET A 40 10.41 3.24 6.27
CA MET A 40 11.37 2.84 5.24
C MET A 40 12.61 3.74 5.21
N PHE A 41 12.43 5.05 5.42
CA PHE A 41 13.53 5.98 5.53
C PHE A 41 14.42 5.67 6.74
N ILE A 42 13.81 5.40 7.91
CA ILE A 42 14.54 5.02 9.13
C ILE A 42 15.35 3.73 8.91
N ILE A 43 14.74 2.71 8.31
CA ILE A 43 15.39 1.43 7.98
C ILE A 43 16.59 1.65 7.04
N PHE A 44 16.43 2.54 6.04
CA PHE A 44 17.47 2.81 5.06
C PHE A 44 18.66 3.56 5.67
N VAL A 45 18.40 4.51 6.58
CA VAL A 45 19.45 5.22 7.33
C VAL A 45 20.19 4.28 8.29
N GLY A 46 19.48 3.33 8.89
CA GLY A 46 20.02 2.38 9.87
C GLY A 46 20.91 1.26 9.31
N ASP A 47 21.17 1.20 8.00
CA ASP A 47 21.89 0.14 7.26
C ASP A 47 21.34 -1.30 7.47
N LEU A 48 21.21 -2.04 6.37
CA LEU A 48 20.68 -3.40 6.37
C LEU A 48 21.58 -4.42 7.08
N ASN A 49 22.84 -4.07 7.34
CA ASN A 49 23.78 -4.91 8.09
C ASN A 49 23.58 -4.83 9.61
N TYR A 50 22.83 -3.85 10.11
CA TYR A 50 22.56 -3.72 11.55
C TYR A 50 21.63 -4.82 12.06
N TYR A 51 20.84 -5.47 11.20
CA TYR A 51 19.95 -6.56 11.58
C TYR A 51 20.73 -7.89 11.68
N ASN A 52 21.24 -8.19 12.88
CA ASN A 52 22.06 -9.37 13.15
C ASN A 52 21.26 -10.69 13.15
N ASN A 53 20.01 -10.67 13.60
CA ASN A 53 19.16 -11.87 13.61
C ASN A 53 18.65 -12.21 12.20
N PHE A 54 18.68 -13.50 11.86
CA PHE A 54 18.15 -14.00 10.60
C PHE A 54 16.66 -13.68 10.42
N PHE A 55 15.90 -13.71 11.51
CA PHE A 55 14.46 -13.41 11.52
C PHE A 55 14.19 -11.93 11.19
N ASP A 56 14.83 -11.01 11.91
CA ASP A 56 14.68 -9.56 11.71
C ASP A 56 15.09 -9.14 10.30
N ARG A 57 16.22 -9.67 9.82
CA ARG A 57 16.69 -9.44 8.46
C ARG A 57 15.71 -9.93 7.40
N THR A 58 15.04 -11.05 7.66
CA THR A 58 14.02 -11.62 6.74
C THR A 58 12.77 -10.76 6.73
N ILE A 59 12.30 -10.28 7.88
CA ILE A 59 11.16 -9.37 7.98
C ILE A 59 11.44 -8.08 7.22
N VAL A 60 12.58 -7.43 7.51
CA VAL A 60 12.94 -6.14 6.88
C VAL A 60 13.06 -6.28 5.35
N LYS A 61 13.68 -7.37 4.86
CA LYS A 61 13.72 -7.64 3.41
C LYS A 61 12.33 -7.85 2.81
N THR A 62 11.47 -8.61 3.49
CA THR A 62 10.08 -8.83 3.05
C THR A 62 9.33 -7.51 2.95
N GLU A 63 9.47 -6.64 3.95
CA GLU A 63 8.84 -5.32 3.97
C GLU A 63 9.30 -4.43 2.81
N ILE A 64 10.60 -4.40 2.50
CA ILE A 64 11.13 -3.61 1.38
C ILE A 64 10.55 -4.10 0.05
N VAL A 65 10.43 -5.42 -0.12
CA VAL A 65 9.82 -6.01 -1.33
C VAL A 65 8.34 -5.65 -1.42
N LEU A 66 7.60 -5.78 -0.32
CA LEU A 66 6.17 -5.41 -0.26
C LEU A 66 5.98 -3.92 -0.60
N PHE A 67 6.80 -3.04 -0.02
CA PHE A 67 6.75 -1.61 -0.28
C PHE A 67 6.99 -1.27 -1.76
N SER A 68 7.97 -1.94 -2.37
CA SER A 68 8.27 -1.77 -3.80
C SER A 68 7.10 -2.19 -4.69
N ILE A 69 6.45 -3.32 -4.37
CA ILE A 69 5.24 -3.79 -5.05
C ILE A 69 4.08 -2.78 -4.87
N GLN A 70 3.92 -2.21 -3.67
CA GLN A 70 2.89 -1.23 -3.41
C GLN A 70 3.08 0.04 -4.25
N ILE A 71 4.31 0.57 -4.37
CA ILE A 71 4.60 1.73 -5.22
C ILE A 71 4.20 1.45 -6.69
N ILE A 72 4.51 0.26 -7.22
CA ILE A 72 4.12 -0.13 -8.58
C ILE A 72 2.59 -0.09 -8.72
N PHE A 73 1.86 -0.66 -7.76
CA PHE A 73 0.39 -0.60 -7.77
C PHE A 73 -0.14 0.83 -7.64
N LEU A 74 0.48 1.69 -6.83
CA LEU A 74 0.07 3.09 -6.71
C LEU A 74 0.16 3.81 -8.05
N ILE A 75 1.25 3.63 -8.79
CA ILE A 75 1.46 4.24 -10.11
C ILE A 75 0.39 3.77 -11.10
N ILE A 76 0.06 2.47 -11.10
CA ILE A 76 -0.99 1.91 -11.97
C ILE A 76 -2.37 2.50 -11.63
N TYR A 77 -2.68 2.66 -10.34
CA TYR A 77 -3.97 3.16 -9.85
C TYR A 77 -4.02 4.69 -9.73
N LEU A 78 -2.96 5.40 -10.10
CA LEU A 78 -2.99 6.85 -10.28
C LEU A 78 -3.92 7.25 -11.43
N PHE A 79 -4.05 6.37 -12.43
CA PHE A 79 -4.96 6.59 -13.55
C PHE A 79 -6.39 6.18 -13.15
N PRO A 80 -7.36 7.11 -13.07
CA PRO A 80 -8.73 6.78 -12.66
C PRO A 80 -9.37 5.71 -13.55
N LYS A 81 -8.99 5.70 -14.84
CA LYS A 81 -9.42 4.68 -15.81
C LYS A 81 -9.05 3.24 -15.41
N ALA A 82 -7.89 3.06 -14.77
CA ALA A 82 -7.45 1.75 -14.27
C ALA A 82 -8.23 1.33 -13.02
N CYS A 83 -8.53 2.26 -12.10
CA CYS A 83 -9.32 1.98 -10.90
C CYS A 83 -10.70 1.42 -11.22
N PHE A 84 -11.43 2.04 -12.15
CA PHE A 84 -12.77 1.59 -12.53
C PHE A 84 -12.74 0.26 -13.30
N LYS A 85 -11.74 0.04 -14.15
CA LYS A 85 -11.60 -1.20 -14.93
C LYS A 85 -11.21 -2.40 -14.05
N PHE A 86 -10.38 -2.19 -13.03
CA PHE A 86 -9.81 -3.23 -12.18
C PHE A 86 -10.37 -3.23 -10.75
N GLN A 87 -11.64 -2.83 -10.57
CA GLN A 87 -12.26 -2.71 -9.24
C GLN A 87 -12.19 -4.00 -8.40
N LYS A 88 -12.25 -5.19 -9.01
CA LYS A 88 -12.07 -6.47 -8.28
C LYS A 88 -10.64 -6.67 -7.76
N LEU A 89 -9.63 -6.26 -8.53
CA LEU A 89 -8.23 -6.34 -8.14
C LEU A 89 -7.90 -5.29 -7.08
N GLN A 90 -8.60 -4.14 -7.09
CA GLN A 90 -8.45 -3.09 -6.11
C GLN A 90 -8.65 -3.58 -4.67
N THR A 91 -9.61 -4.47 -4.42
CA THR A 91 -9.81 -5.07 -3.08
C THR A 91 -8.60 -5.87 -2.62
N LEU A 92 -7.96 -6.64 -3.50
CA LEU A 92 -6.76 -7.40 -3.17
C LEU A 92 -5.56 -6.48 -2.89
N ILE A 93 -5.45 -5.38 -3.63
CA ILE A 93 -4.40 -4.38 -3.40
C ILE A 93 -4.62 -3.66 -2.07
N VAL A 94 -5.85 -3.25 -1.76
CA VAL A 94 -6.17 -2.65 -0.46
C VAL A 94 -5.87 -3.62 0.69
N LEU A 95 -6.13 -4.92 0.50
CA LEU A 95 -5.76 -5.95 1.47
C LEU A 95 -4.24 -6.06 1.64
N LEU A 96 -3.47 -6.02 0.54
CA LEU A 96 -2.00 -6.02 0.58
C LEU A 96 -1.46 -4.78 1.33
N TYR A 97 -2.10 -3.63 1.12
CA TYR A 97 -1.79 -2.38 1.80
C TYR A 97 -2.07 -2.45 3.31
N ALA A 98 -3.22 -2.99 3.69
CA ALA A 98 -3.57 -3.21 5.10
C ALA A 98 -2.65 -4.24 5.76
N PHE A 99 -2.27 -5.30 5.05
CA PHE A 99 -1.33 -6.31 5.54
C PHE A 99 0.03 -5.67 5.87
N GLN A 100 0.59 -4.89 4.95
CA GLN A 100 1.86 -4.22 5.18
C GLN A 100 1.79 -3.19 6.30
N LEU A 101 0.69 -2.46 6.41
CA LEU A 101 0.48 -1.50 7.49
C LEU A 101 0.43 -2.18 8.88
N GLY A 102 0.01 -3.46 8.93
CA GLY A 102 0.09 -4.27 10.15
C GLY A 102 1.49 -4.78 10.45
N THR A 103 2.24 -5.19 9.42
CA THR A 103 3.57 -5.79 9.59
C THR A 103 4.68 -4.76 9.80
N ILE A 104 4.53 -3.53 9.31
CA ILE A 104 5.53 -2.46 9.51
C ILE A 104 5.75 -2.15 11.01
N LEU A 105 4.73 -2.36 11.85
CA LEU A 105 4.84 -2.16 13.30
C LEU A 105 5.88 -3.09 13.94
N PHE A 106 6.05 -4.31 13.41
CA PHE A 106 7.11 -5.22 13.87
C PHE A 106 8.50 -4.65 13.56
N VAL A 107 8.67 -3.97 12.43
CA VAL A 107 9.95 -3.33 12.11
C VAL A 107 10.23 -2.17 13.06
N VAL A 108 9.19 -1.40 13.43
CA VAL A 108 9.34 -0.34 14.44
C VAL A 108 9.80 -0.91 15.78
N LEU A 109 9.21 -2.02 16.22
CA LEU A 109 9.62 -2.68 17.46
C LEU A 109 11.08 -3.15 17.41
N ILE A 110 11.50 -3.78 16.31
CA ILE A 110 12.89 -4.20 16.10
C ILE A 110 13.83 -2.99 16.17
N VAL A 111 13.50 -1.90 15.48
CA VAL A 111 14.32 -0.68 15.49
C VAL A 111 14.37 -0.03 16.87
N SER A 112 13.26 -0.03 17.62
CA SER A 112 13.19 0.53 18.97
C SER A 112 14.02 -0.29 19.96
N GLU A 113 13.90 -1.61 19.94
CA GLU A 113 14.70 -2.53 20.77
C GLU A 113 16.20 -2.33 20.52
N MET A 114 16.58 -2.02 19.29
CA MET A 114 17.96 -1.74 18.90
C MET A 114 18.45 -0.35 19.33
N ALA A 115 17.56 0.63 19.46
CA ALA A 115 17.92 1.99 19.91
C ALA A 115 18.08 2.08 21.43
N ASP A 116 17.42 1.19 22.18
CA ASP A 116 17.47 1.11 23.64
C ASP A 116 18.65 0.27 24.17
N ASN A 117 19.40 -0.41 23.29
CA ASN A 117 20.59 -1.22 23.60
C ASN A 117 21.90 -0.47 23.28
#